data_AF-A0A381AYQ3-F1
#
_entry.id   AF-A0A381AYQ3-F1
#
_cell.length_a   1.000
_cell.length_b   1.000
_cell.length_c   1.000
_cell.angle_alpha   90.00
_cell.angle_beta   90.00
_cell.angle_gamma   90.00
#
_symmetry.space_group_name_H-M   'P 1'
#
loop_
_entity.id
_entity.type
_entity.pdbx_description
1 polymer ?
#
loop_
_entity_poly.entity_id
_entity_poly.type
_entity_poly.pdbx_seq_one_letter_code
_entity_poly.pdbx_strand_id
1 'polypeptide(L)'
;MTAVPQRLAQLSRMEEARRQTQRQLDMIDRQIIRRMTALIPQLGRKRSGYHRGKPPDSTAFLERYRSNLAAITAERQPEIDTLSRKLARQDAAIEALRARYASASGQARDNPQDADRPHDCRSPAECRPGKRQGAAA
;
A
#
# COMPACT_ATOMS: atom_id res chain seq x y z
N MET A 1 -21.32 -17.05 11.55
CA MET A 1 -19.86 -16.85 11.66
C MET A 1 -19.18 -16.54 10.30
N THR A 2 -19.82 -15.82 9.36
CA THR A 2 -19.33 -15.66 7.97
C THR A 2 -18.86 -14.25 7.59
N ALA A 3 -18.98 -13.26 8.48
CA ALA A 3 -18.72 -11.86 8.15
C ALA A 3 -17.22 -11.52 7.97
N VAL A 4 -16.33 -12.18 8.71
CA VAL A 4 -14.87 -11.93 8.64
C VAL A 4 -14.25 -12.43 7.33
N PRO A 5 -14.45 -13.68 6.87
CA PRO A 5 -13.87 -14.14 5.61
C PRO A 5 -14.38 -13.37 4.40
N GLN A 6 -15.64 -12.93 4.40
CA GLN A 6 -16.20 -12.11 3.32
C GLN A 6 -15.56 -10.71 3.25
N ARG A 7 -15.27 -10.10 4.40
CA ARG A 7 -14.57 -8.81 4.50
C ARG A 7 -13.13 -8.87 3.98
N LEU A 8 -12.40 -9.94 4.33
CA LEU A 8 -11.04 -10.18 3.84
C LEU A 8 -11.03 -10.47 2.33
N ALA A 9 -11.98 -11.25 1.83
CA ALA A 9 -12.12 -11.51 0.40
C ALA A 9 -12.41 -10.22 -0.39
N GLN A 10 -13.24 -9.32 0.15
CA GLN A 10 -13.49 -8.02 -0.46
C GLN A 10 -12.22 -7.16 -0.51
N LEU A 11 -11.45 -7.11 0.58
CA LEU A 11 -10.19 -6.35 0.64
C LEU A 11 -9.17 -6.88 -0.39
N SER A 12 -8.99 -8.21 -0.48
CA SER A 12 -8.10 -8.83 -1.47
C SER A 12 -8.45 -8.43 -2.90
N ARG A 13 -9.75 -8.45 -3.25
CA ARG A 13 -10.23 -8.05 -4.58
C ARG A 13 -9.92 -6.58 -4.89
N MET A 14 -10.05 -5.68 -3.91
CA MET A 14 -9.72 -4.27 -4.10
C MET A 14 -8.21 -4.05 -4.27
N GLU A 15 -7.38 -4.76 -3.49
CA GLU A 15 -5.92 -4.71 -3.61
C GLU A 15 -5.41 -5.30 -4.93
N GLU A 16 -6.08 -6.33 -5.46
CA GLU A 16 -5.82 -6.86 -6.80
C GLU A 16 -6.16 -5.84 -7.89
N ALA A 17 -7.32 -5.18 -7.82
CA ALA A 17 -7.70 -4.13 -8.76
C ALA A 17 -6.72 -2.93 -8.73
N ARG A 18 -6.19 -2.61 -7.55
CA ARG A 18 -5.13 -1.61 -7.34
C ARG A 18 -3.83 -2.05 -8.01
N ARG A 19 -3.39 -3.29 -7.78
CA ARG A 19 -2.19 -3.87 -8.43
C ARG A 19 -2.34 -3.92 -9.95
N GLN A 20 -3.53 -4.21 -10.48
CA GLN A 20 -3.77 -4.18 -11.91
C GLN A 20 -3.60 -2.78 -12.50
N THR A 21 -4.15 -1.76 -11.83
CA THR A 21 -4.04 -0.36 -12.27
C THR A 21 -2.58 0.10 -12.21
N GLN A 22 -1.82 -0.30 -11.18
CA GLN A 22 -0.38 -0.04 -11.10
C GLN A 22 0.38 -0.71 -12.27
N ARG A 23 0.09 -1.98 -12.57
CA ARG A 23 0.72 -2.68 -13.70
C ARG A 23 0.44 -2.00 -15.04
N GLN A 24 -0.71 -1.34 -15.20
CA GLN A 24 -1.02 -0.56 -16.40
C GLN A 24 -0.12 0.67 -16.51
N LEU A 25 0.09 1.41 -15.41
CA LEU A 25 1.08 2.50 -15.36
C LEU A 25 2.48 2.00 -15.70
N ASP A 26 2.93 0.92 -15.07
CA ASP A 26 4.26 0.33 -15.32
C ASP A 26 4.41 -0.10 -16.80
N MET A 27 3.33 -0.56 -17.44
CA MET A 27 3.32 -0.92 -18.85
C MET A 27 3.46 0.31 -19.75
N ILE A 28 2.80 1.42 -19.42
CA ILE A 28 2.94 2.69 -20.14
C ILE A 28 4.38 3.18 -20.04
N ASP A 29 4.97 3.17 -18.84
CA ASP A 29 6.36 3.58 -18.63
C ASP A 29 7.33 2.73 -19.46
N ARG A 30 7.13 1.42 -19.48
CA ARG A 30 7.92 0.50 -20.33
C ARG A 30 7.74 0.80 -21.81
N GLN A 31 6.54 1.17 -22.26
CA GLN A 31 6.30 1.56 -23.65
C GLN A 31 7.01 2.86 -24.01
N ILE A 32 7.00 3.85 -23.12
CA ILE A 32 7.72 5.12 -23.28
C ILE A 32 9.23 4.83 -23.42
N ILE A 33 9.81 4.06 -22.49
CA ILE A 33 11.23 3.69 -22.52
C ILE A 33 11.56 2.92 -23.80
N ARG A 34 10.74 1.94 -24.18
CA ARG A 34 10.98 1.13 -25.38
C ARG A 34 10.94 1.98 -26.66
N ARG A 35 9.96 2.88 -26.79
CA ARG A 35 9.84 3.79 -27.94
C ARG A 35 11.02 4.74 -27.99
N MET A 36 11.46 5.27 -26.84
CA MET A 36 12.65 6.11 -26.73
C MET A 36 13.92 5.38 -27.16
N THR A 37 14.16 4.16 -26.66
CA THR A 37 15.35 3.36 -27.01
C THR A 37 15.37 2.99 -28.49
N ALA A 38 14.21 2.73 -29.10
CA ALA A 38 14.11 2.48 -30.54
C ALA A 38 14.45 3.71 -31.40
N LEU A 39 14.29 4.93 -30.87
CA LEU A 39 14.63 6.17 -31.58
C LEU A 39 16.12 6.52 -31.50
N ILE A 40 16.87 6.00 -30.52
CA ILE A 40 18.31 6.31 -30.32
C ILE A 40 19.14 6.06 -31.59
N PRO A 41 19.03 4.91 -32.29
CA PRO A 41 19.79 4.67 -33.52
C PRO A 41 19.42 5.63 -34.66
N GLN A 42 18.14 6.03 -34.76
CA GLN A 42 17.66 6.96 -35.78
C GLN A 42 18.17 8.38 -35.56
N LEU A 43 18.22 8.81 -34.29
CA LEU A 43 18.84 10.06 -33.87
C LEU A 43 20.37 10.04 -34.12
N GLY A 44 21.00 8.87 -33.98
CA GLY A 44 22.41 8.64 -34.29
C GLY A 44 22.73 8.68 -35.79
N ARG A 45 21.85 8.22 -36.67
CA ARG A 45 22.06 8.21 -38.13
C ARG A 45 21.94 9.61 -38.77
N LYS A 46 21.21 10.52 -38.13
CA LYS A 46 21.21 11.97 -38.43
C LYS A 46 22.41 12.71 -37.85
N ARG A 47 23.38 12.02 -37.22
CA ARG A 47 24.77 12.49 -37.18
C ARG A 47 25.28 12.42 -38.62
N SER A 48 24.80 13.38 -39.41
CA SER A 48 25.41 13.87 -40.63
C SER A 48 26.90 13.63 -40.50
N GLY A 49 27.48 12.86 -41.43
CA GLY A 49 28.86 12.40 -41.36
C GLY A 49 29.83 13.56 -41.10
N TYR A 50 31.10 13.26 -40.81
CA TYR A 50 32.18 14.24 -40.72
C TYR A 50 32.14 15.28 -41.86
N HIS A 51 31.30 16.31 -41.76
CA HIS A 51 31.16 17.34 -42.77
C HIS A 51 32.18 18.39 -42.36
N ARG A 52 33.42 18.20 -42.85
CA ARG A 52 34.56 19.11 -42.70
C ARG A 52 35.18 19.18 -41.30
N GLY A 53 35.46 18.03 -40.68
CA GLY A 53 36.33 17.99 -39.49
C GLY A 53 35.76 18.61 -38.20
N LYS A 54 34.49 19.02 -38.18
CA LYS A 54 33.80 19.47 -36.96
C LYS A 54 33.18 18.27 -36.23
N PRO A 55 33.38 18.15 -34.91
CA PRO A 55 32.74 17.11 -34.12
C PRO A 55 31.21 17.25 -34.18
N PRO A 56 30.45 16.14 -34.15
CA PRO A 56 29.00 16.18 -34.15
C PRO A 56 28.49 16.99 -32.95
N ASP A 57 27.52 17.87 -33.22
CA ASP A 57 26.90 18.73 -32.20
C ASP A 57 26.13 17.87 -31.18
N SER A 58 26.77 17.66 -30.03
CA SER A 58 26.22 16.90 -28.90
C SER A 58 25.03 17.61 -28.27
N THR A 59 25.02 18.94 -28.27
CA THR A 59 23.93 19.74 -27.71
C THR A 59 22.64 19.60 -28.53
N ALA A 60 22.74 19.72 -29.86
CA ALA A 60 21.60 19.53 -30.74
C ALA A 60 21.04 18.09 -30.68
N PHE A 61 21.87 17.08 -30.39
CA PHE A 61 21.41 15.71 -30.16
C PHE A 61 20.58 15.61 -28.87
N LEU A 62 21.07 16.16 -27.76
CA LEU A 62 20.38 16.12 -26.47
C LEU A 62 19.05 16.89 -26.51
N GLU A 63 19.00 18.01 -27.22
CA GLU A 63 17.77 18.78 -27.42
C GLU A 63 16.72 17.98 -28.19
N ARG A 64 17.12 17.36 -29.32
CA ARG A 64 16.22 16.46 -30.06
C ARG A 64 15.76 15.29 -29.20
N TYR A 65 16.65 14.70 -28.40
CA TYR A 65 16.29 13.61 -27.49
C TYR A 65 15.26 14.06 -26.45
N ARG A 66 15.49 15.19 -25.78
CA ARG A 66 14.57 15.76 -24.77
C ARG A 66 13.22 16.13 -25.39
N SER A 67 13.22 16.74 -26.57
CA SER A 67 11.99 17.11 -27.29
C SER A 67 11.17 15.87 -27.65
N ASN A 68 11.80 14.80 -28.14
CA ASN A 68 11.09 13.55 -28.46
C ASN A 68 10.55 12.86 -27.20
N LEU A 69 11.31 12.87 -26.10
CA LEU A 69 10.83 12.36 -24.81
C LEU A 69 9.60 13.13 -24.34
N ALA A 70 9.68 14.46 -24.35
CA ALA A 70 8.57 15.32 -23.96
C ALA A 70 7.32 15.08 -24.83
N ALA A 71 7.48 14.89 -26.15
CA ALA A 71 6.37 14.59 -27.05
C ALA A 71 5.71 13.24 -26.73
N ILE A 72 6.52 12.18 -26.55
CA ILE A 72 6.01 10.84 -26.21
C ILE A 72 5.33 10.84 -24.84
N THR A 73 5.89 11.54 -23.87
CA THR A 73 5.28 11.68 -22.54
C THR A 73 3.98 12.48 -22.63
N ALA A 74 3.95 13.58 -23.38
CA ALA A 74 2.75 14.40 -23.56
C ALA A 74 1.60 13.62 -24.23
N GLU A 75 1.89 12.77 -25.22
CA GLU A 75 0.91 11.86 -25.84
C GLU A 75 0.27 10.89 -24.82
N ARG A 76 1.02 10.48 -23.78
CA ARG A 76 0.56 9.52 -22.77
C ARG A 76 0.10 10.15 -21.46
N GLN A 77 0.37 11.42 -21.25
CA GLN A 77 0.03 12.16 -20.05
C GLN A 77 -1.46 12.06 -19.66
N PRO A 78 -2.45 12.21 -20.56
CA PRO A 78 -3.86 12.11 -20.15
C PRO A 78 -4.25 10.70 -19.65
N GLU A 79 -3.62 9.66 -20.19
CA GLU A 79 -3.82 8.28 -19.75
C GLU A 79 -3.17 8.05 -18.38
N ILE A 80 -1.92 8.50 -18.21
CA ILE A 80 -1.20 8.47 -16.93
C ILE A 80 -2.01 9.18 -15.85
N ASP A 81 -2.43 10.42 -16.09
CA ASP A 81 -3.19 11.21 -15.13
C ASP A 81 -4.50 10.53 -14.73
N THR A 82 -5.18 9.90 -15.69
CA THR A 82 -6.42 9.17 -15.45
C THR A 82 -6.20 7.95 -14.58
N LEU A 83 -5.16 7.16 -14.87
CA LEU A 83 -4.79 5.99 -14.07
C LEU A 83 -4.28 6.39 -12.67
N SER A 84 -3.49 7.45 -12.56
CA SER A 84 -3.01 7.98 -11.29
C SER A 84 -4.15 8.47 -10.40
N ARG A 85 -5.13 9.20 -10.95
CA ARG A 85 -6.34 9.58 -10.21
C ARG A 85 -7.15 8.36 -9.77
N LYS A 86 -7.26 7.34 -10.63
CA LYS A 86 -7.93 6.09 -10.29
C LYS A 86 -7.22 5.36 -9.15
N LEU A 87 -5.89 5.30 -9.20
CA LEU A 87 -5.07 4.67 -8.16
C LEU A 87 -5.26 5.38 -6.82
N ALA A 88 -5.20 6.71 -6.78
CA ALA A 88 -5.44 7.48 -5.56
C ALA A 88 -6.83 7.22 -4.95
N ARG A 89 -7.86 7.09 -5.78
CA ARG A 89 -9.22 6.73 -5.32
C ARG A 89 -9.28 5.30 -4.78
N GLN A 90 -8.58 4.36 -5.41
CA GLN A 90 -8.50 2.98 -4.94
C GLN A 90 -7.77 2.88 -3.60
N ASP A 91 -6.64 3.57 -3.46
CA ASP A 91 -5.85 3.60 -2.22
C ASP A 91 -6.68 4.20 -1.07
N ALA A 92 -7.36 5.33 -1.28
CA ALA A 92 -8.25 5.92 -0.29
C ALA A 92 -9.41 4.99 0.11
N ALA A 93 -10.01 4.28 -0.85
CA ALA A 93 -11.09 3.33 -0.56
C ALA A 93 -10.62 2.10 0.23
N ILE A 94 -9.41 1.59 -0.08
CA ILE A 94 -8.78 0.48 0.66
C ILE A 94 -8.46 0.91 2.09
N GLU A 95 -7.87 2.11 2.28
CA GLU A 95 -7.57 2.65 3.60
C GLU A 95 -8.84 2.85 4.45
N ALA A 96 -9.90 3.43 3.87
CA ALA A 96 -11.17 3.58 4.55
C ALA A 96 -11.78 2.23 4.97
N LEU A 97 -11.64 1.20 4.11
CA LEU A 97 -12.14 -0.13 4.43
C LEU A 97 -11.32 -0.79 5.55
N ARG A 98 -9.98 -0.66 5.52
CA ARG A 98 -9.10 -1.14 6.59
C ARG A 98 -9.41 -0.47 7.93
N ALA A 99 -9.64 0.85 7.94
CA ALA A 99 -10.02 1.59 9.14
C ALA A 99 -11.34 1.08 9.73
N ARG A 100 -12.37 0.82 8.90
CA ARG A 100 -13.65 0.25 9.33
C ARG A 100 -13.50 -1.15 9.92
N TYR A 101 -12.57 -1.94 9.41
CA TYR A 101 -12.30 -3.27 9.96
C TYR A 101 -11.57 -3.21 11.30
N ALA A 102 -10.60 -2.29 11.44
CA ALA A 102 -9.91 -2.06 12.70
C ALA A 102 -10.86 -1.60 13.82
N SER A 103 -11.78 -0.67 13.51
CA SER A 103 -12.78 -0.20 14.48
C SER A 103 -13.78 -1.28 14.88
N ALA A 104 -14.20 -2.12 13.94
CA ALA A 104 -15.12 -3.24 14.22
C ALA A 104 -14.47 -4.35 15.06
N SER A 105 -13.15 -4.55 14.96
CA SER A 105 -12.43 -5.50 15.84
C SER A 105 -12.17 -4.95 17.24
N GLY A 106 -12.08 -3.62 17.41
CA GLY A 106 -11.93 -2.98 18.72
C GLY A 106 -13.19 -3.03 19.58
N GLN A 107 -14.36 -2.83 18.97
CA GLN A 107 -15.66 -2.87 19.68
C GLN A 107 -16.01 -4.24 20.30
N ALA A 108 -15.39 -5.34 19.85
CA ALA A 108 -15.60 -6.66 20.45
C ALA A 108 -14.88 -6.84 21.80
N ARG A 109 -13.95 -5.93 22.17
CA ARG A 109 -13.24 -5.96 23.46
C ARG A 109 -13.83 -5.02 24.51
N ASP A 110 -14.60 -4.01 24.08
CA ASP A 110 -15.16 -2.97 24.95
C ASP A 110 -16.65 -3.16 25.24
N ASN A 111 -17.09 -4.40 25.51
CA ASN A 111 -18.42 -4.63 26.10
C ASN A 111 -18.29 -4.90 27.61
N PRO A 112 -18.31 -3.87 28.48
CA PRO A 112 -18.31 -4.03 29.93
C PRO A 112 -19.74 -4.32 30.41
N GLN A 113 -20.29 -5.49 30.06
CA GLN A 113 -21.59 -5.93 30.61
C GLN A 113 -21.48 -7.00 31.72
N ASP A 114 -20.27 -7.41 32.11
CA ASP A 114 -20.08 -8.38 33.20
C ASP A 114 -19.43 -7.78 34.47
N ALA A 115 -19.29 -6.46 34.56
CA ALA A 115 -18.64 -5.79 35.69
C ALA A 115 -19.59 -5.36 36.82
N ASP A 116 -20.79 -5.95 36.89
CA ASP A 116 -21.74 -5.67 37.96
C ASP A 116 -22.19 -6.97 38.65
N ARG A 117 -21.29 -7.52 39.47
CA ARG A 117 -21.72 -8.37 40.59
C ARG A 117 -20.88 -8.05 41.82
N PRO A 118 -21.50 -7.60 42.93
CA PRO A 118 -20.79 -7.04 44.06
C PRO A 118 -20.09 -8.12 44.89
N HIS A 119 -19.03 -7.66 45.54
CA HIS A 119 -18.26 -8.33 46.59
C HIS A 119 -19.14 -8.97 47.66
N ASP A 120 -18.95 -10.28 47.89
CA ASP A 120 -19.14 -10.89 49.21
C ASP A 120 -17.77 -11.36 49.72
N CYS A 121 -17.11 -10.47 50.47
CA CYS A 121 -16.01 -10.85 51.35
C CYS A 121 -16.54 -10.92 52.79
N ARG A 122 -16.75 -12.13 53.32
CA ARG A 122 -16.55 -12.37 54.77
C ARG A 122 -16.16 -13.82 55.09
N SER A 123 -14.84 -13.99 55.21
CA SER A 123 -14.05 -14.92 56.04
C SER A 123 -14.47 -16.38 56.28
N PRO A 124 -13.60 -17.35 55.97
CA PRO A 124 -13.62 -18.66 56.61
C PRO A 124 -12.84 -18.60 57.93
N ALA A 125 -13.54 -18.58 59.07
CA ALA A 125 -12.93 -18.92 60.35
C ALA A 125 -12.92 -20.44 60.47
N GLU A 126 -11.75 -21.02 60.27
CA GLU A 126 -11.51 -22.46 60.33
C GLU A 126 -11.81 -23.05 61.71
N CYS A 127 -12.37 -24.24 61.66
CA CYS A 127 -12.39 -25.27 62.70
C CYS A 127 -11.06 -25.42 63.45
N ARG A 128 -11.09 -25.46 64.80
CA ARG A 128 -10.88 -26.73 65.56
C ARG A 128 -11.03 -26.57 67.08
N PRO A 129 -11.75 -27.48 67.76
CA PRO A 129 -11.59 -27.74 69.19
C PRO A 129 -10.65 -28.95 69.42
N GLY A 130 -9.75 -28.91 70.40
CA GLY A 130 -9.13 -30.14 70.93
C GLY A 130 -7.71 -30.06 71.51
N LYS A 131 -7.64 -29.91 72.84
CA LYS A 131 -6.74 -30.54 73.85
C LYS A 131 -5.29 -30.93 73.50
N ARG A 132 -4.33 -30.56 74.38
CA ARG A 132 -3.66 -31.37 75.44
C ARG A 132 -2.35 -30.68 75.91
N GLN A 133 -2.25 -30.36 77.21
CA GLN A 133 -1.34 -30.92 78.24
C GLN A 133 0.08 -30.31 78.36
N GLY A 134 0.37 -29.72 79.53
CA GLY A 134 1.48 -30.16 80.41
C GLY A 134 2.79 -29.36 80.52
N ALA A 135 3.22 -29.17 81.78
CA ALA A 135 4.58 -28.93 82.32
C ALA A 135 5.17 -27.51 82.16
N ALA A 136 5.90 -26.92 83.12
CA ALA A 136 6.28 -27.27 84.49
C ALA A 136 6.70 -25.96 85.22
N ALA A 137 6.77 -26.06 86.55
CA ALA A 137 7.39 -25.08 87.45
C ALA A 137 8.92 -24.99 87.25
#